data_AF-A0A6G3XBE3-F1
#
_entry.id   AF-A0A6G3XBE3-F1
#
_cell.length_a   1.000
_cell.length_b   1.000
_cell.length_c   1.000
_cell.angle_alpha   90.00
_cell.angle_beta   90.00
_cell.angle_gamma   90.00
#
_symmetry.space_group_name_H-M   'P 1'
#
loop_
_entity.id
_entity.type
_entity.pdbx_description
1 polymer ?
#
loop_
_entity_poly.entity_id
_entity_poly.type
_entity_poly.pdbx_seq_one_letter_code
_entity_poly.pdbx_strand_id
1 'polypeptide(L)'
;PLRVDIEGARSFGELLERVRQADMTALEHAEVPLDEIVRSLNPSRSAGSHPWFRVVLAYRTAEDTSVEFPGATVDVAMHDTGTAKFDLAVEVSDHGAGGELSGRIAYRTDLFDPGTVDGLADLFIQLLQELPADPRRDVAHCGNTLSDVERYRLLVEFNATAIDAPVRTVPEMFAEQAARWPDKPAVVCEQEQLTYAELDSRSAQLAALLVKHGAG
;
A
#
# COMPACT_ATOMS: atom_id res chain seq x y z
N PRO A 1 19.07 16.38 -2.39
CA PRO A 1 17.90 15.48 -2.48
C PRO A 1 18.08 14.56 -3.68
N LEU A 2 17.91 13.26 -3.53
CA LEU A 2 18.11 12.30 -4.61
C LEU A 2 16.78 12.06 -5.33
N ARG A 3 16.78 12.14 -6.68
CA ARG A 3 15.65 11.76 -7.51
C ARG A 3 16.02 10.50 -8.28
N VAL A 4 15.38 9.39 -7.92
CA VAL A 4 15.56 8.10 -8.59
C VAL A 4 14.29 7.77 -9.34
N ASP A 5 14.42 7.50 -10.64
CA ASP A 5 13.33 6.98 -11.45
C ASP A 5 13.36 5.45 -11.45
N ILE A 6 12.35 4.86 -10.80
CA ILE A 6 12.17 3.41 -10.67
C ILE A 6 11.38 2.88 -11.88
N GLU A 7 10.64 3.73 -12.59
CA GLU A 7 9.84 3.31 -13.73
C GLU A 7 10.74 2.82 -14.88
N GLY A 8 10.38 1.67 -15.45
CA GLY A 8 11.09 1.08 -16.58
C GLY A 8 12.47 0.47 -16.29
N ALA A 9 12.86 0.29 -15.02
CA ALA A 9 13.97 -0.61 -14.68
C ALA A 9 13.48 -2.06 -14.75
N ARG A 10 14.08 -2.89 -15.61
CA ARG A 10 13.67 -4.30 -15.78
C ARG A 10 14.39 -5.26 -14.84
N SER A 11 15.44 -4.79 -14.16
CA SER A 11 16.16 -5.57 -13.15
C SER A 11 16.74 -4.70 -12.04
N PHE A 12 17.03 -5.32 -10.90
CA PHE A 12 17.68 -4.64 -9.77
C PHE A 12 19.07 -4.10 -10.15
N GLY A 13 19.85 -4.82 -10.95
CA GLY A 13 21.15 -4.36 -11.42
C GLY A 13 21.08 -3.07 -12.25
N GLU A 14 20.07 -2.95 -13.13
CA GLU A 14 19.82 -1.72 -13.89
C GLU A 14 19.43 -0.55 -12.97
N LEU A 15 18.57 -0.82 -11.97
CA LEU A 15 18.15 0.20 -11.01
C LEU A 15 19.34 0.68 -10.16
N LEU A 16 20.18 -0.24 -9.70
CA LEU A 16 21.37 0.10 -8.90
C LEU A 16 22.32 1.02 -9.67
N GLU A 17 22.53 0.75 -10.96
CA GLU A 17 23.38 1.60 -11.81
C GLU A 17 22.77 3.00 -12.00
N ARG A 18 21.44 3.10 -12.17
CA ARG A 18 20.74 4.41 -12.22
C ARG A 18 20.89 5.17 -10.91
N VAL A 19 20.71 4.50 -9.77
CA VAL A 19 20.88 5.10 -8.43
C VAL A 19 22.32 5.59 -8.27
N ARG A 20 23.30 4.76 -8.61
CA ARG A 20 24.73 5.11 -8.56
C ARG A 20 25.03 6.36 -9.38
N GLN A 21 24.51 6.44 -10.60
CA GLN A 21 24.71 7.60 -11.47
C GLN A 21 24.05 8.87 -10.91
N ALA A 22 22.84 8.75 -10.39
CA ALA A 22 22.12 9.86 -9.76
C ALA A 22 22.87 10.37 -8.51
N ASP A 23 23.40 9.45 -7.70
CA ASP A 23 24.14 9.79 -6.48
C ASP A 23 25.46 10.47 -6.78
N MET A 24 26.24 9.94 -7.73
CA MET A 24 27.47 10.60 -8.20
C MET A 24 27.21 12.01 -8.73
N THR A 25 26.14 12.20 -9.52
CA THR A 25 25.75 13.52 -10.04
C THR A 25 25.34 14.47 -8.90
N ALA A 26 24.68 13.95 -7.86
CA ALA A 26 24.32 14.75 -6.69
C ALA A 26 25.55 15.15 -5.87
N LEU A 27 26.54 14.25 -5.74
CA LEU A 27 27.79 14.51 -5.03
C LEU A 27 28.64 15.60 -5.69
N GLU A 28 28.61 15.72 -7.02
CA GLU A 28 29.25 16.83 -7.77
C GLU A 28 28.73 18.22 -7.35
N HIS A 29 27.56 18.29 -6.72
CA HIS A 29 26.92 19.52 -6.26
C HIS A 29 26.63 19.52 -4.75
N ALA A 30 27.32 18.69 -3.97
CA ALA A 30 27.08 18.54 -2.53
C ALA A 30 27.31 19.83 -1.71
N GLU A 31 28.06 20.80 -2.26
CA GLU A 31 28.36 22.08 -1.62
C GLU A 31 27.17 23.04 -1.59
N VAL A 32 26.13 22.81 -2.40
CA VAL A 32 24.96 23.70 -2.46
C VAL A 32 24.09 23.49 -1.21
N PRO A 33 23.93 24.52 -0.34
CA PRO A 33 23.11 24.39 0.87
C PRO A 33 21.65 24.08 0.51
N LEU A 34 21.02 23.18 1.27
CA LEU A 34 19.63 22.79 1.04
C LEU A 34 18.68 24.01 1.06
N ASP A 35 18.92 24.98 1.94
CA ASP A 35 18.13 26.21 2.03
C ASP A 35 18.18 27.05 0.75
N GLU A 36 19.31 27.04 0.05
CA GLU A 36 19.48 27.76 -1.21
C GLU A 36 18.70 27.09 -2.35
N ILE A 37 18.70 25.75 -2.37
CA ILE A 37 17.87 24.98 -3.29
C ILE A 37 16.40 25.33 -3.02
N VAL A 38 15.93 25.20 -1.77
CA VAL A 38 14.55 25.51 -1.32
C VAL A 38 14.09 26.89 -1.74
N ARG A 39 14.96 27.89 -1.57
CA ARG A 39 14.68 29.27 -1.98
C ARG A 39 14.55 29.41 -3.50
N SER A 40 15.42 28.77 -4.27
CA SER A 40 15.43 28.86 -5.75
C SER A 40 14.16 28.29 -6.38
N LEU A 41 13.70 27.15 -5.87
CA LEU A 41 12.55 26.43 -6.43
C LEU A 41 11.19 26.88 -5.84
N ASN A 42 11.20 27.74 -4.81
CA ASN A 42 10.03 28.41 -4.21
C ASN A 42 8.75 27.55 -4.10
N PRO A 43 8.78 26.41 -3.40
CA PRO A 43 7.63 25.53 -3.30
C PRO A 43 6.52 26.14 -2.44
N SER A 44 5.27 25.80 -2.74
CA SER A 44 4.12 26.12 -1.88
C SER A 44 4.33 25.50 -0.50
N ARG A 45 4.52 26.35 0.53
CA ARG A 45 4.74 25.91 1.91
C ARG A 45 3.43 25.38 2.50
N SER A 46 3.38 24.09 2.79
CA SER A 46 2.37 23.51 3.69
C SER A 46 2.93 23.49 5.11
N ALA A 47 2.19 24.03 6.08
CA ALA A 47 2.59 23.97 7.48
C ALA A 47 2.70 22.50 7.94
N GLY A 48 3.84 22.12 8.52
CA GLY A 48 4.02 20.82 9.16
C GLY A 48 4.62 19.70 8.29
N SER A 49 5.13 19.98 7.09
CA SER A 49 5.84 18.98 6.28
C SER A 49 7.07 19.57 5.59
N HIS A 50 8.12 18.76 5.44
CA HIS A 50 9.27 19.15 4.64
C HIS A 50 8.87 19.19 3.15
N PRO A 51 9.15 20.28 2.41
CA PRO A 51 8.48 20.57 1.13
C PRO A 51 8.79 19.62 -0.03
N TRP A 52 9.87 18.82 0.03
CA TRP A 52 10.31 18.00 -1.12
C TRP A 52 10.63 16.54 -0.86
N PHE A 53 10.97 16.19 0.36
CA PHE A 53 11.22 14.81 0.73
C PHE A 53 10.71 14.62 2.14
N ARG A 54 9.97 13.55 2.32
CA ARG A 54 9.33 13.16 3.56
C ARG A 54 10.00 11.93 4.18
N VAL A 55 10.77 11.23 3.35
CA VAL A 55 11.54 10.04 3.70
C VAL A 55 13.02 10.37 3.62
N VAL A 56 13.77 9.96 4.63
CA VAL A 56 15.23 10.03 4.65
C VAL A 56 15.79 8.63 4.85
N LEU A 57 16.79 8.27 4.05
CA LEU A 57 17.62 7.10 4.26
C LEU A 57 19.03 7.58 4.62
N ALA A 58 19.54 7.17 5.78
CA ALA A 58 20.90 7.44 6.19
C ALA A 58 21.63 6.11 6.37
N TYR A 59 22.76 5.96 5.68
CA TYR A 59 23.69 4.87 5.91
C TYR A 59 24.93 5.43 6.60
N ARG A 60 25.33 4.80 7.71
CA ARG A 60 26.55 5.15 8.44
C ARG A 60 27.37 3.90 8.68
N THR A 61 28.67 4.00 8.49
CA THR A 61 29.59 3.04 9.07
C THR A 61 29.68 3.38 10.56
N ALA A 62 29.39 2.41 11.42
CA ALA A 62 29.55 2.58 12.86
C ALA A 62 31.05 2.74 13.13
N GLU A 63 31.45 3.98 13.43
CA GLU A 63 32.74 4.24 14.05
C GLU A 63 32.64 3.77 15.51
N ASP A 64 33.74 3.28 16.08
CA ASP A 64 33.82 3.00 17.52
C ASP A 64 33.44 4.28 18.28
N THR A 65 32.23 4.33 18.83
CA THR A 65 31.72 5.44 19.65
C THR A 65 32.26 5.36 21.07
N SER A 66 33.25 4.51 21.33
CA SER A 66 33.95 4.42 22.59
C SER A 66 35.05 5.48 22.64
N VAL A 67 35.00 6.33 23.67
CA VAL A 67 36.02 7.34 23.93
C VAL A 67 36.85 6.86 25.10
N GLU A 68 38.14 6.63 24.86
CA GLU A 68 39.08 6.32 25.93
C GLU A 68 39.48 7.59 26.69
N PHE A 69 39.28 7.57 28.00
CA PHE A 69 39.82 8.53 28.94
C PHE A 69 40.84 7.84 29.86
N PRO A 70 41.79 8.57 30.48
CA PRO A 70 42.69 7.99 31.47
C PRO A 70 41.91 7.34 32.64
N GLY A 71 41.84 6.01 32.65
CA GLY A 71 41.16 5.22 33.68
C GLY A 71 39.67 4.93 33.44
N ALA A 72 39.10 5.29 32.28
CA ALA A 72 37.71 4.99 31.96
C ALA A 72 37.48 4.87 30.44
N THR A 73 36.59 3.97 30.05
CA THR A 73 36.05 3.88 28.70
C THR A 73 34.61 4.39 28.73
N VAL A 74 34.27 5.30 27.84
CA VAL A 74 32.92 5.89 27.74
C VAL A 74 32.30 5.49 26.42
N ASP A 75 31.20 4.74 26.46
CA ASP A 75 30.42 4.40 25.27
C ASP A 75 29.35 5.47 25.01
N VAL A 76 29.40 6.10 23.84
CA VAL A 76 28.36 7.07 23.43
C VAL A 76 27.18 6.31 22.83
N ALA A 77 26.10 6.18 23.59
CA ALA A 77 24.83 5.69 23.09
C ALA A 77 23.99 6.83 22.50
N MET A 78 23.51 6.67 21.27
CA MET A 78 22.48 7.57 20.73
C MET A 78 21.15 7.25 21.41
N HIS A 79 20.60 8.22 22.13
CA HIS A 79 19.28 8.11 22.74
C HIS A 79 18.18 8.55 21.77
N ASP A 80 17.07 7.83 21.80
CA ASP A 80 15.86 8.28 21.12
C ASP A 80 15.38 9.59 21.77
N THR A 81 15.23 10.62 20.93
CA THR A 81 14.77 11.95 21.37
C THR A 81 13.24 12.00 21.46
N GLY A 82 12.53 10.96 21.04
CA GLY A 82 11.08 10.94 20.94
C GLY A 82 10.52 11.93 19.91
N THR A 83 11.38 12.43 19.01
CA THR A 83 11.00 13.43 17.99
C THR A 83 11.33 12.93 16.59
N ALA A 84 10.33 12.99 15.71
CA ALA A 84 10.49 12.70 14.29
C ALA A 84 10.67 14.02 13.51
N LYS A 85 11.86 14.22 12.93
CA LYS A 85 12.19 15.40 12.12
C LYS A 85 11.67 15.29 10.67
N PHE A 86 11.33 14.08 10.25
CA PHE A 86 10.78 13.72 8.95
C PHE A 86 9.57 12.81 9.17
N ASP A 87 8.75 12.62 8.14
CA ASP A 87 7.59 11.73 8.25
C ASP A 87 8.05 10.28 8.49
N LEU A 88 9.13 9.86 7.82
CA LEU A 88 9.81 8.59 8.00
C LEU A 88 11.34 8.77 7.83
N ALA A 89 12.14 8.23 8.75
CA ALA A 89 13.59 8.25 8.66
C ALA A 89 14.13 6.84 8.94
N VAL A 90 14.80 6.26 7.94
CA VAL A 90 15.45 4.95 8.03
C VAL A 90 16.94 5.17 8.20
N GLU A 91 17.51 4.67 9.28
CA GLU A 91 18.93 4.74 9.56
C GLU A 91 19.50 3.32 9.58
N VAL A 92 20.55 3.09 8.79
CA VAL A 92 21.28 1.82 8.72
C VAL A 92 22.69 2.07 9.23
N SER A 93 23.10 1.27 10.21
CA SER A 93 24.44 1.29 10.79
C SER A 93 25.17 0.00 10.45
N ASP A 94 26.35 0.14 9.86
CA ASP A 94 27.23 -0.97 9.51
C ASP A 94 28.32 -1.11 10.57
N HIS A 95 28.29 -2.21 11.33
CA HIS A 95 29.23 -2.47 12.43
C HIS A 95 30.56 -3.06 11.96
N GLY A 96 30.78 -3.17 10.64
CA GLY A 96 32.06 -3.53 10.04
C GLY A 96 32.49 -4.97 10.33
N ALA A 97 33.12 -5.18 11.49
CA ALA A 97 33.91 -6.37 11.85
C ALA A 97 33.17 -7.72 11.78
N GLY A 98 31.84 -7.72 11.72
CA GLY A 98 31.01 -8.92 11.56
C GLY A 98 30.06 -8.90 10.36
N GLY A 99 30.06 -7.83 9.55
CA GLY A 99 29.03 -7.61 8.52
C GLY A 99 27.62 -7.45 9.08
N GLU A 100 27.49 -7.20 10.38
CA GLU A 100 26.21 -6.99 11.04
C GLU A 100 25.71 -5.58 10.72
N LEU A 101 24.54 -5.52 10.10
CA LEU A 101 23.81 -4.27 9.86
C LEU A 101 22.73 -4.14 10.94
N SER A 102 22.68 -3.00 11.61
CA SER A 102 21.53 -2.64 12.45
C SER A 102 20.74 -1.49 11.83
N GLY A 103 19.43 -1.51 12.02
CA GLY A 103 18.52 -0.53 11.45
C GLY A 103 17.68 0.16 12.53
N ARG A 104 17.33 1.42 12.30
CA ARG A 104 16.35 2.15 13.11
C ARG A 104 15.41 2.93 12.21
N ILE A 105 14.11 2.85 12.48
CA ILE A 105 13.09 3.64 11.79
C ILE A 105 12.49 4.63 12.81
N ALA A 106 12.67 5.92 12.56
CA ALA A 106 11.93 6.98 13.26
C ALA A 106 10.79 7.47 12.37
N TYR A 107 9.61 7.65 12.96
CA TYR A 107 8.41 8.01 12.23
C TYR A 107 7.51 8.93 13.03
N ARG A 108 6.65 9.64 12.30
CA ARG A 108 5.60 10.47 12.86
C ARG A 108 4.39 9.62 13.24
N THR A 109 4.07 9.58 14.53
CA THR A 109 2.96 8.78 15.08
C THR A 109 1.57 9.31 14.72
N ASP A 110 1.48 10.55 14.22
CA ASP A 110 0.24 11.10 13.64
C ASP A 110 0.01 10.64 12.18
N LEU A 111 1.01 10.00 11.56
CA LEU A 111 0.94 9.48 10.19
C LEU A 111 1.03 7.95 10.13
N PHE A 112 1.80 7.33 11.03
CA PHE A 112 2.03 5.89 11.05
C PHE A 112 1.75 5.31 12.43
N ASP A 113 1.04 4.18 12.47
CA ASP A 113 0.94 3.35 13.65
C ASP A 113 2.13 2.37 13.73
N PRO A 114 2.44 1.84 14.94
CA PRO A 114 3.55 0.92 15.11
C PRO A 114 3.49 -0.33 14.22
N GLY A 115 2.30 -0.91 14.01
CA GLY A 115 2.15 -2.12 13.20
C GLY A 115 2.46 -1.89 11.73
N THR A 116 2.11 -0.72 11.20
CA THR A 116 2.50 -0.31 9.84
C THR A 116 4.02 -0.21 9.72
N VAL A 117 4.70 0.36 10.70
CA VAL A 117 6.16 0.54 10.66
C VAL A 117 6.90 -0.77 10.83
N ASP A 118 6.39 -1.68 11.68
CA ASP A 118 6.91 -3.03 11.80
C ASP A 118 6.82 -3.77 10.45
N GLY A 119 5.68 -3.67 9.77
CA GLY A 119 5.52 -4.24 8.42
C GLY A 119 6.46 -3.62 7.38
N LEU A 120 6.71 -2.31 7.45
CA LEU A 120 7.71 -1.65 6.59
C LEU A 120 9.13 -2.11 6.89
N ALA A 121 9.47 -2.37 8.17
CA ALA A 121 10.77 -2.89 8.58
C ALA A 121 10.97 -4.32 8.04
N ASP A 122 9.97 -5.18 8.20
CA ASP A 122 9.99 -6.56 7.70
C ASP A 122 10.15 -6.58 6.17
N LEU A 123 9.39 -5.75 5.46
CA LEU A 123 9.50 -5.62 4.01
C LEU A 123 10.89 -5.13 3.59
N PHE A 124 11.45 -4.15 4.32
CA PHE A 124 12.79 -3.63 4.04
C PHE A 124 13.86 -4.71 4.22
N ILE A 125 13.79 -5.49 5.31
CA ILE A 125 14.70 -6.62 5.56
C ILE A 125 14.55 -7.68 4.45
N GLN A 126 13.33 -8.02 4.06
CA GLN A 126 13.08 -8.98 2.99
C GLN A 126 13.70 -8.51 1.67
N LEU A 127 13.51 -7.24 1.30
CA LEU A 127 14.11 -6.66 0.09
C LEU A 127 15.64 -6.70 0.14
N LEU A 128 16.25 -6.40 1.29
CA LEU A 128 17.70 -6.51 1.47
C LEU A 128 18.24 -7.93 1.33
N GLN A 129 17.42 -8.96 1.59
CA GLN A 129 17.79 -10.36 1.38
C GLN A 129 17.54 -10.81 -0.07
N GLU A 130 16.44 -10.38 -0.66
CA GLU A 130 15.97 -10.80 -1.98
C GLU A 130 16.79 -10.20 -3.12
N LEU A 131 17.04 -8.88 -3.07
CA LEU A 131 17.62 -8.14 -4.19
C LEU A 131 19.08 -8.54 -4.48
N PRO A 132 19.97 -8.75 -3.48
CA PRO A 132 21.33 -9.21 -3.75
C PRO A 132 21.40 -10.66 -4.22
N ALA A 133 20.40 -11.49 -3.88
CA ALA A 133 20.39 -12.91 -4.22
C ALA A 133 20.11 -13.16 -5.72
N ASP A 134 19.31 -12.31 -6.37
CA ASP A 134 19.10 -12.36 -7.83
C ASP A 134 19.02 -10.95 -8.44
N PRO A 135 20.17 -10.36 -8.81
CA PRO A 135 20.21 -9.01 -9.38
C PRO A 135 19.53 -8.86 -10.75
N ARG A 136 19.20 -9.97 -11.42
CA ARG A 136 18.48 -9.97 -12.71
C ARG A 136 16.96 -9.99 -12.53
N ARG A 137 16.48 -10.17 -11.31
CA ARG A 137 15.06 -10.17 -11.00
C ARG A 137 14.45 -8.82 -11.29
N ASP A 138 13.25 -8.86 -11.87
CA ASP A 138 12.44 -7.68 -12.13
C ASP A 138 11.99 -7.04 -10.81
N VAL A 139 12.34 -5.76 -10.65
CA VAL A 139 12.05 -4.96 -9.44
C VAL A 139 10.55 -4.87 -9.18
N ALA A 140 9.72 -4.90 -10.23
CA ALA A 140 8.26 -4.89 -10.08
C ALA A 140 7.71 -6.13 -9.37
N HIS A 141 8.50 -7.21 -9.30
CA HIS A 141 8.14 -8.48 -8.66
C HIS A 141 8.89 -8.73 -7.35
N CYS A 142 9.68 -7.77 -6.86
CA CYS A 142 10.38 -7.84 -5.59
C CYS A 142 9.51 -7.31 -4.45
N GLY A 143 9.64 -7.88 -3.25
CA GLY A 143 8.84 -7.47 -2.09
C GLY A 143 7.33 -7.72 -2.25
N ASN A 144 6.90 -8.39 -3.32
CA ASN A 144 5.52 -8.81 -3.52
C ASN A 144 5.24 -10.10 -2.73
N THR A 145 5.43 -10.03 -1.42
CA THR A 145 5.10 -11.11 -0.51
C THR A 145 4.26 -10.51 0.58
N LEU A 146 2.96 -10.43 0.31
CA LEU A 146 1.99 -10.43 1.40
C LEU A 146 2.35 -11.61 2.31
N SER A 147 2.42 -11.36 3.61
CA SER A 147 2.55 -12.46 4.56
C SER A 147 1.42 -13.47 4.32
N ASP A 148 1.62 -14.73 4.69
CA ASP A 148 0.56 -15.74 4.54
C ASP A 148 -0.73 -15.31 5.23
N VAL A 149 -0.62 -14.54 6.32
CA VAL A 149 -1.76 -13.95 7.05
C VAL A 149 -2.46 -12.89 6.20
N GLU A 150 -1.74 -11.91 5.64
CA GLU A 150 -2.34 -10.87 4.80
C GLU A 150 -2.93 -11.44 3.52
N ARG A 151 -2.24 -12.41 2.91
CA ARG A 151 -2.73 -13.13 1.74
C ARG A 151 -4.01 -13.88 2.06
N TYR A 152 -4.10 -14.55 3.21
CA TYR A 152 -5.32 -15.21 3.66
C TYR A 152 -6.45 -14.20 3.89
N ARG A 153 -6.17 -13.07 4.57
CA ARG A 153 -7.17 -12.02 4.78
C ARG A 153 -7.73 -11.50 3.47
N LEU A 154 -6.87 -11.18 2.51
CA LEU A 154 -7.25 -10.62 1.22
C LEU A 154 -7.97 -11.62 0.32
N LEU A 155 -7.53 -12.88 0.29
CA LEU A 155 -8.09 -13.88 -0.60
C LEU A 155 -9.31 -14.60 -0.02
N VAL A 156 -9.36 -14.75 1.30
CA VAL A 156 -10.39 -15.56 1.98
C VAL A 156 -11.28 -14.69 2.84
N GLU A 157 -10.75 -14.00 3.85
CA GLU A 157 -11.57 -13.30 4.85
C GLU A 157 -12.43 -12.20 4.23
N PHE A 158 -11.82 -11.33 3.43
CA PHE A 158 -12.54 -10.24 2.77
C PHE A 158 -13.44 -10.72 1.63
N ASN A 159 -13.16 -11.90 1.06
CA ASN A 159 -13.95 -12.51 -0.01
C ASN A 159 -14.90 -13.61 0.47
N ALA A 160 -15.12 -13.74 1.79
CA ALA A 160 -16.03 -14.71 2.37
C ALA A 160 -17.52 -14.30 2.16
N THR A 161 -17.89 -14.02 0.92
CA THR A 161 -19.22 -13.54 0.51
C THR A 161 -20.13 -14.67 0.01
N ALA A 162 -19.68 -15.93 0.10
CA ALA A 162 -20.48 -17.08 -0.28
C ALA A 162 -21.68 -17.22 0.69
N ILE A 163 -22.88 -17.09 0.14
CA ILE A 163 -24.12 -17.30 0.87
C ILE A 163 -24.78 -18.55 0.28
N ASP A 164 -25.10 -19.52 1.14
CA ASP A 164 -25.88 -20.69 0.74
C ASP A 164 -27.35 -20.28 0.60
N ALA A 165 -27.68 -19.77 -0.59
CA ALA A 165 -29.04 -19.38 -0.97
C ALA A 165 -29.55 -20.35 -2.04
N PRO A 166 -30.81 -20.82 -1.94
CA PRO A 166 -31.38 -21.69 -2.94
C PRO A 166 -31.37 -20.99 -4.31
N VAL A 167 -30.88 -21.68 -5.33
CA VAL A 167 -30.92 -21.20 -6.72
C VAL A 167 -32.37 -21.17 -7.16
N ARG A 168 -32.95 -19.98 -7.17
CA ARG A 168 -34.30 -19.71 -7.66
C ARG A 168 -34.25 -18.58 -8.67
N THR A 169 -35.10 -18.67 -9.68
CA THR A 169 -35.24 -17.61 -10.66
C THR A 169 -36.09 -16.47 -10.08
N VAL A 170 -35.84 -15.23 -10.53
CA VAL A 170 -36.68 -14.08 -10.14
C VAL A 170 -38.17 -14.33 -10.44
N PRO A 171 -38.57 -14.92 -11.58
CA PRO A 171 -39.97 -15.30 -11.84
C PRO A 171 -40.55 -16.28 -10.81
N GLU A 172 -39.81 -17.30 -10.37
CA GLU A 172 -40.29 -18.25 -9.34
C GLU A 172 -40.52 -17.54 -8.01
N MET A 173 -39.56 -16.72 -7.57
CA MET A 173 -39.70 -15.93 -6.34
C MET A 173 -40.89 -14.96 -6.43
N PHE A 174 -41.13 -14.38 -7.61
CA PHE A 174 -42.25 -13.48 -7.85
C PHE A 174 -43.59 -14.22 -7.82
N ALA A 175 -43.71 -15.39 -8.46
CA ALA A 175 -44.92 -16.20 -8.48
C ALA A 175 -45.32 -16.67 -7.07
N GLU A 176 -44.36 -17.08 -6.24
CA GLU A 176 -44.60 -17.39 -4.82
C GLU A 176 -45.20 -16.19 -4.07
N GLN A 177 -44.65 -15.00 -4.30
CA GLN A 177 -45.12 -13.77 -3.66
C GLN A 177 -46.51 -13.37 -4.16
N ALA A 178 -46.80 -13.57 -5.45
CA ALA A 178 -48.10 -13.27 -6.04
C ALA A 178 -49.20 -14.21 -5.56
N ALA A 179 -48.90 -15.50 -5.38
CA ALA A 179 -49.82 -16.45 -4.75
C ALA A 179 -50.08 -16.13 -3.28
N ARG A 180 -49.07 -15.63 -2.56
CA ARG A 180 -49.17 -15.31 -1.13
C ARG A 180 -49.90 -14.00 -0.84
N TRP A 181 -49.79 -13.01 -1.72
CA TRP A 181 -50.34 -11.67 -1.52
C TRP A 181 -50.98 -11.09 -2.78
N PRO A 182 -52.02 -11.74 -3.32
CA PRO A 182 -52.56 -11.42 -4.64
C PRO A 182 -53.07 -9.98 -4.74
N ASP A 183 -53.74 -9.47 -3.70
CA ASP A 183 -54.39 -8.16 -3.71
C ASP A 183 -53.46 -6.99 -3.32
N LYS A 184 -52.19 -7.26 -2.97
CA LYS A 184 -51.26 -6.20 -2.58
C LYS A 184 -50.74 -5.45 -3.82
N PRO A 185 -50.50 -4.12 -3.72
CA PRO A 185 -49.76 -3.38 -4.75
C PRO A 185 -48.40 -4.03 -5.04
N ALA A 186 -48.12 -4.32 -6.31
CA ALA A 186 -46.81 -4.74 -6.78
C ALA A 186 -46.07 -3.61 -7.51
N VAL A 187 -46.78 -2.85 -8.34
CA VAL A 187 -46.24 -1.73 -9.12
C VAL A 187 -47.21 -0.56 -9.05
N VAL A 188 -46.68 0.64 -8.84
CA VAL A 188 -47.43 1.89 -8.89
C VAL A 188 -46.73 2.80 -9.88
N CYS A 189 -47.47 3.29 -10.87
CA CYS A 189 -47.01 4.25 -11.87
C CYS A 189 -48.05 5.35 -11.97
N GLU A 190 -47.73 6.54 -11.46
CA GLU A 190 -48.66 7.67 -11.37
C GLU A 190 -49.99 7.29 -10.68
N GLN A 191 -51.10 7.29 -11.42
CA GLN A 191 -52.45 6.97 -10.95
C GLN A 191 -52.81 5.50 -11.16
N GLU A 192 -51.97 4.74 -11.88
CA GLU A 192 -52.16 3.32 -12.12
C GLU A 192 -51.44 2.49 -11.08
N GLN A 193 -52.13 1.48 -10.56
CA GLN A 193 -51.61 0.51 -9.62
C GLN A 193 -51.95 -0.89 -10.13
N LEU A 194 -50.95 -1.75 -10.17
CA LEU A 194 -51.13 -3.18 -10.44
C LEU A 194 -50.91 -3.95 -9.15
N THR A 195 -51.83 -4.87 -8.86
CA THR A 195 -51.64 -5.85 -7.81
C THR A 195 -50.67 -6.94 -8.26
N TYR A 196 -50.15 -7.74 -7.31
CA TYR A 196 -49.31 -8.88 -7.66
C TYR A 196 -50.01 -9.86 -8.60
N ALA A 197 -51.30 -10.14 -8.39
CA ALA A 197 -52.07 -11.04 -9.26
C ALA A 197 -52.24 -10.47 -10.69
N GLU A 198 -52.52 -9.18 -10.82
CA GLU A 198 -52.66 -8.52 -12.12
C GLU A 198 -51.34 -8.49 -12.89
N LEU A 199 -50.23 -8.20 -12.20
CA LEU A 199 -48.91 -8.19 -12.80
C LEU A 199 -48.47 -9.59 -13.26
N ASP A 200 -48.73 -10.62 -12.45
CA ASP A 200 -48.44 -12.02 -12.80
C ASP A 200 -49.22 -12.46 -14.06
N SER A 201 -50.50 -12.15 -14.12
CA SER A 201 -51.33 -12.47 -15.29
C SER A 201 -50.85 -11.76 -16.57
N ARG A 202 -50.53 -10.46 -16.47
CA ARG A 202 -50.03 -9.68 -17.62
C ARG A 202 -48.65 -10.16 -18.08
N SER A 203 -47.76 -10.50 -17.15
CA SER A 203 -46.43 -11.01 -17.47
C SER A 203 -46.51 -12.38 -18.16
N ALA A 204 -47.39 -13.27 -17.70
CA ALA A 204 -47.63 -14.58 -18.32
C ALA A 204 -48.19 -14.46 -19.75
N GLN A 205 -49.11 -13.52 -19.99
CA GLN A 205 -49.64 -13.24 -21.32
C GLN A 205 -48.55 -12.73 -22.28
N LEU A 206 -47.71 -11.82 -21.80
CA LEU A 206 -46.58 -11.30 -22.58
C LEU A 206 -45.55 -12.40 -22.87
N ALA A 207 -45.22 -13.24 -21.87
CA ALA A 207 -44.31 -14.37 -22.05
C ALA A 207 -44.82 -15.34 -23.13
N ALA A 208 -46.12 -15.68 -23.10
CA ALA A 208 -46.73 -16.54 -24.13
C ALA A 208 -46.67 -15.90 -25.53
N LEU A 209 -46.79 -14.58 -25.64
CA LEU A 209 -46.63 -13.86 -26.90
C LEU A 209 -45.18 -13.90 -27.40
N LEU A 210 -44.21 -13.70 -26.51
CA LEU A 210 -42.78 -13.73 -26.84
C LEU A 210 -42.33 -15.10 -27.32
N VAL A 211 -42.79 -16.17 -26.67
CA VAL A 211 -42.54 -17.56 -27.11
C VAL A 211 -43.07 -17.79 -28.53
N LYS A 212 -44.27 -17.28 -28.85
CA LYS A 212 -44.83 -17.35 -30.22
C LYS A 212 -43.98 -16.62 -31.26
N HIS A 213 -43.17 -15.64 -30.85
CA HIS A 213 -42.28 -14.87 -31.72
C HIS A 213 -40.82 -15.35 -31.67
N GLY A 214 -40.56 -16.52 -31.08
CA GLY A 214 -39.25 -17.19 -31.13
C GLY A 214 -38.31 -16.88 -29.96
N ALA A 215 -38.81 -16.29 -28.87
CA ALA A 215 -38.07 -16.14 -27.62
C ALA A 215 -38.42 -17.28 -26.64
N GLY A 216 -38.07 -18.52 -26.99
CA GLY A 216 -38.33 -19.73 -26.22
C GLY A 216 -37.42 -20.88 -26.58
#